data_AF-A0A3A9G831-F1
#
_entry.id   AF-A0A3A9G831-F1
#
_cell.length_a   1.000
_cell.length_b   1.000
_cell.length_c   1.000
_cell.angle_alpha   90.00
_cell.angle_beta   90.00
_cell.angle_gamma   90.00
#
_symmetry.space_group_name_H-M   'P 1'
#
loop_
_entity.id
_entity.type
_entity.pdbx_description
1 polymer ?
#
loop_
_entity_poly.entity_id
_entity_poly.type
_entity_poly.pdbx_seq_one_letter_code
_entity_poly.pdbx_strand_id
1 'polypeptide(L)' 'DMEFEGMQFRAFVDYHTYLTLLYGDYMTPPPVEQRIHEAGAASTIQLIPITLKEVQERKQ' A
#
# COMPACT_ATOMS: atom_id res chain seq x y z
N ASP A 1 17.50 12.10 -1.99
CA ASP A 1 16.66 11.41 -3.00
C ASP A 1 16.88 9.91 -2.89
N MET A 2 15.86 9.11 -3.16
CA MET A 2 15.84 7.65 -3.03
C MET A 2 15.25 7.03 -4.29
N GLU A 3 15.82 5.93 -4.77
CA GLU A 3 15.28 5.15 -5.88
C GLU A 3 14.23 4.15 -5.37
N PHE A 4 13.10 4.05 -6.08
CA PHE A 4 12.06 3.06 -5.83
C PHE A 4 11.31 2.78 -7.13
N GLU A 5 11.23 1.50 -7.53
CA GLU A 5 10.51 1.05 -8.74
C GLU A 5 10.96 1.79 -10.03
N GLY A 6 12.25 2.12 -10.13
CA GLY A 6 12.86 2.86 -11.24
C GLY A 6 12.63 4.37 -11.20
N MET A 7 12.01 4.89 -10.14
CA MET A 7 11.65 6.30 -10.00
C MET A 7 12.42 6.94 -8.84
N GLN A 8 12.75 8.23 -8.98
CA GLN A 8 13.42 9.00 -7.94
C GLN A 8 12.40 9.73 -7.06
N PHE A 9 12.47 9.50 -5.75
CA PHE A 9 11.63 10.13 -4.75
C PHE A 9 12.42 11.02 -3.80
N ARG A 10 11.78 12.10 -3.33
CA ARG A 10 12.32 12.96 -2.29
C ARG A 10 12.03 12.33 -0.92
N ALA A 11 13.03 11.66 -0.35
CA ALA A 11 12.99 11.18 1.03
C ALA A 11 13.61 12.21 1.99
N PHE A 12 13.24 12.14 3.27
CA PHE A 12 13.91 12.89 4.33
C PHE A 12 15.28 12.26 4.67
N VAL A 13 16.14 13.04 5.32
CA VAL A 13 17.48 12.59 5.73
C VAL A 13 17.35 11.43 6.72
N ASP A 14 18.19 10.40 6.55
CA ASP A 14 18.23 9.20 7.41
C ASP A 14 16.89 8.44 7.53
N TYR A 15 16.08 8.46 6.47
CA TYR A 15 14.80 7.72 6.44
C TYR A 15 14.95 6.24 6.81
N HIS A 16 16.04 5.61 6.38
CA HIS A 16 16.30 4.20 6.67
C HIS A 16 16.45 3.96 8.18
N THR A 17 17.22 4.81 8.87
CA THR A 17 17.39 4.74 10.32
C THR A 17 16.07 4.96 11.04
N TYR A 18 15.31 5.98 10.64
CA TYR A 18 14.00 6.27 11.22
C TYR A 18 13.04 5.09 11.10
N LEU A 19 12.92 4.49 9.91
CA LEU A 19 12.03 3.36 9.67
C LEU A 19 12.50 2.10 10.41
N THR A 20 13.82 1.87 10.48
CA THR A 20 14.40 0.74 11.22
C THR A 20 14.11 0.83 12.71
N LEU A 21 14.17 2.03 13.30
CA LEU A 21 13.86 2.22 14.72
C LEU A 21 12.38 1.97 15.05
N LEU A 22 11.48 2.29 14.12
CA LEU A 22 10.03 2.11 14.32
C LEU A 22 9.57 0.68 14.07
N TYR A 23 10.06 0.08 12.99
CA TYR A 23 9.50 -1.15 12.43
C TYR A 23 10.48 -2.33 12.46
N GLY A 24 11.74 -2.12 12.87
CA GLY A 24 12.77 -3.13 12.83
C GLY A 24 13.23 -3.44 11.40
N ASP A 25 13.34 -4.72 11.07
CA ASP A 25 13.69 -5.18 9.72
C ASP A 25 12.49 -5.08 8.76
N TYR A 26 12.15 -3.86 8.37
CA TYR A 26 10.97 -3.56 7.56
C TYR A 26 11.15 -3.78 6.05
N MET A 27 12.41 -3.83 5.58
CA MET A 27 12.72 -4.02 4.15
C MET A 27 12.67 -5.48 3.74
N THR A 28 12.83 -6.39 4.69
CA THR A 28 12.72 -7.83 4.46
C THR A 28 11.28 -8.26 4.68
N PRO A 29 10.54 -8.65 3.63
CA PRO A 29 9.17 -9.13 3.82
C PRO A 29 9.22 -10.45 4.62
N PRO A 30 8.27 -10.68 5.55
CA PRO A 30 8.23 -11.90 6.35
C PRO A 30 8.04 -13.15 5.46
N PRO A 31 8.20 -14.38 5.97
CA PRO A 31 7.91 -15.60 5.20
C PRO A 31 6.51 -15.59 4.59
N VAL A 32 6.31 -16.21 3.42
CA VAL A 32 5.04 -16.15 2.67
C VAL A 32 3.86 -16.65 3.51
N GLU A 33 4.12 -17.66 4.34
CA GLU A 33 3.17 -18.28 5.25
C GLU A 33 2.75 -17.33 6.37
N GLN A 34 3.53 -16.29 6.65
CA GLN A 34 3.26 -15.26 7.66
C GLN A 34 2.74 -13.96 7.04
N ARG A 35 2.73 -13.82 5.71
CA ARG A 35 2.10 -12.70 4.98
C ARG A 35 0.57 -12.85 4.93
N ILE A 36 -0.02 -13.34 6.01
CA ILE A 36 -1.46 -13.49 6.14
C ILE A 36 -2.00 -12.21 6.77
N HIS A 37 -2.90 -11.52 6.07
CA HIS A 37 -3.60 -10.40 6.67
C HIS A 37 -4.66 -10.96 7.63
N GLU A 38 -4.48 -10.79 8.95
CA GLU A 38 -5.46 -11.29 9.94
C GLU A 38 -6.86 -10.70 9.72
N ALA A 39 -6.95 -9.50 9.14
CA ALA A 39 -8.21 -8.85 8.80
C ALA A 39 -8.99 -9.51 7.64
N GLY A 40 -8.57 -10.69 7.17
CA GLY A 40 -9.16 -11.36 6.01
C GLY A 40 -8.82 -10.64 4.70
N ALA A 41 -9.20 -11.25 3.57
CA ALA A 41 -9.01 -10.69 2.24
C ALA A 41 -9.41 -9.21 2.26
N ALA A 42 -8.47 -8.32 1.94
CA ALA A 42 -8.61 -6.87 2.06
C ALA A 42 -9.98 -6.41 1.54
N SER A 43 -10.88 -6.19 2.49
CA SER A 43 -12.30 -5.94 2.31
C SER A 43 -13.09 -7.08 1.65
N THR A 44 -14.05 -7.63 2.39
CA THR A 44 -15.23 -8.35 1.85
C THR A 44 -16.11 -7.45 0.96
N ILE A 45 -15.69 -6.23 0.65
CA ILE A 45 -16.43 -5.29 -0.17
C ILE A 45 -16.37 -5.80 -1.61
N GLN A 46 -17.50 -6.31 -2.06
CA GLN A 46 -17.70 -6.71 -3.44
C GLN A 46 -17.79 -5.44 -4.30
N LEU A 47 -17.09 -5.44 -5.42
CA LEU A 47 -17.23 -4.38 -6.41
C LEU A 47 -18.67 -4.38 -6.95
N ILE A 48 -19.31 -3.21 -6.93
CA ILE A 48 -20.61 -3.04 -7.57
C ILE A 48 -20.38 -2.98 -9.08
N PRO A 49 -21.09 -3.78 -9.90
CA PRO A 49 -21.07 -3.59 -11.34
C PRO A 49 -21.80 -2.28 -11.66
N ILE A 50 -21.04 -1.26 -12.03
CA ILE A 50 -21.57 0.07 -12.38
C ILE A 50 -20.91 0.58 -13.66
N THR A 51 -21.68 1.28 -14.49
CA THR A 51 -21.19 1.89 -15.72
C THR A 51 -20.77 3.34 -15.51
N LEU A 52 -19.91 3.86 -16.40
CA LEU A 52 -19.48 5.27 -16.35
C LEU A 52 -20.64 6.26 -16.44
N LYS A 53 -21.71 5.91 -17.18
CA LYS A 53 -22.91 6.74 -17.30
C LYS A 53 -23.64 6.90 -15.96
N GLU A 54 -23.85 5.79 -15.25
CA GLU A 54 -24.51 5.78 -13.94
C GLU A 54 -23.70 6.54 -12.88
N VAL A 55 -22.37 6.50 -12.95
CA VAL A 55 -21.50 7.32 -12.06
C VAL A 55 -21.69 8.81 -12.32
N GLN A 56 -21.80 9.21 -13.58
CA GLN A 56 -21.99 10.62 -13.97
C GLN A 56 -23.38 11.14 -13.57
N GLU A 57 -24.41 10.30 -13.67
CA GLU A 57 -25.78 10.63 -13.26
C GLU A 57 -25.91 10.84 -11.75
N ARG A 58 -25.24 10.02 -10.92
CA ARG A 58 -25.23 10.18 -9.45
C ARG A 58 -24.49 11.43 -8.95
N LYS A 59 -23.68 12.04 -9.82
CA LYS A 59 -22.90 13.24 -9.48
C LYS A 59 -23.70 14.54 -9.71
N GLN A 60 -24.82 14.47 -10.43
CA GLN A 60 -25.74 15.60 -10.63
C GLN A 60 -26.74 15.70 -9.47
#